data_AF-A0A3B9PXM6-F1
#
_entry.id   AF-A0A3B9PXM6-F1
#
_cell.length_a   1.000
_cell.length_b   1.000
_cell.length_c   1.000
_cell.angle_alpha   90.00
_cell.angle_beta   90.00
_cell.angle_gamma   90.00
#
_symmetry.space_group_name_H-M   'P 1'
#
loop_
_entity.id
_entity.type
_entity.pdbx_description
1 polymer ?
#
loop_
_entity_poly.entity_id
_entity_poly.type
_entity_poly.pdbx_seq_one_letter_code
_entity_poly.pdbx_strand_id
1 'polypeptide(L)'
;APAHGAAGLEIMDYLGLTDMEKDMVLSVADEDKIHEILTKIKEVIDLERPNTGIAFTIPLAGISGPKALRYVCGYEERSDRDEPRERV
;
A
#
# COMPACT_ATOMS: atom_id res chain seq x y z
N ALA A 1 -0.40 -8.47 -3.19
CA ALA A 1 0.10 -9.15 -4.40
C ALA A 1 1.32 -9.97 -4.02
N PRO A 2 1.51 -11.17 -4.58
CA PRO A 2 2.62 -12.03 -4.20
C PRO A 2 3.96 -11.40 -4.60
N ALA A 3 4.92 -11.45 -3.70
CA ALA A 3 6.29 -10.98 -3.87
C ALA A 3 7.26 -12.04 -3.31
N HIS A 4 8.45 -12.13 -3.91
CA HIS A 4 9.48 -13.06 -3.44
C HIS A 4 10.51 -12.31 -2.57
N GLY A 5 10.74 -12.83 -1.36
CA GLY A 5 11.78 -12.31 -0.47
C GLY A 5 13.12 -12.99 -0.72
N ALA A 6 14.21 -12.21 -0.80
CA ALA A 6 15.58 -12.75 -0.94
C ALA A 6 16.33 -12.87 0.41
N ALA A 7 15.68 -12.52 1.52
CA ALA A 7 16.27 -12.59 2.86
C ALA A 7 16.06 -13.98 3.46
N GLY A 8 16.80 -14.98 2.95
CA GLY A 8 16.84 -16.34 3.49
C GLY A 8 18.10 -16.57 4.35
N LEU A 9 18.02 -17.48 5.32
CA LEU A 9 19.22 -18.06 5.93
C LEU A 9 19.87 -18.99 4.91
N GLU A 10 21.20 -19.08 4.89
CA GLU A 10 21.96 -19.98 3.98
C GLU A 10 21.46 -21.44 4.04
N ILE A 11 20.93 -21.88 5.19
CA ILE A 11 20.31 -23.19 5.37
C ILE A 11 19.02 -23.39 4.55
N MET A 12 18.24 -22.33 4.28
CA MET A 12 17.03 -22.41 3.45
C MET A 12 17.39 -22.67 1.99
N ASP A 13 18.47 -22.06 1.51
CA ASP A 13 19.00 -22.29 0.18
C ASP A 13 19.47 -23.74 0.03
N TYR A 14 20.16 -24.28 1.04
CA TYR A 14 20.54 -25.69 1.09
C TYR A 14 19.36 -26.65 1.08
N LEU A 15 18.24 -26.28 1.71
CA LEU A 15 17.05 -27.12 1.83
C LEU A 15 16.04 -26.92 0.69
N GLY A 16 16.30 -26.01 -0.26
CA GLY A 16 15.37 -25.68 -1.34
C GLY A 16 14.11 -24.95 -0.86
N LEU A 17 14.19 -24.24 0.27
CA LEU A 17 13.09 -23.49 0.90
C LEU A 17 13.12 -22.00 0.53
N THR A 18 13.70 -21.66 -0.63
CA THR A 18 13.96 -20.28 -1.09
C THR A 18 12.72 -19.49 -1.49
N ASP A 19 11.61 -20.16 -1.81
CA ASP A 19 10.36 -19.50 -2.19
C ASP A 19 9.56 -19.05 -0.96
N MET A 20 10.14 -18.11 -0.20
CA MET A 20 9.37 -17.38 0.82
C MET A 20 8.48 -16.36 0.13
N GLU A 21 7.22 -16.73 -0.06
CA GLU A 21 6.15 -15.84 -0.50
C GLU A 21 5.90 -14.75 0.56
N LYS A 22 5.85 -13.51 0.11
CA LYS A 22 5.56 -12.31 0.91
C LYS A 22 4.42 -11.55 0.24
N ASP A 23 3.60 -10.88 1.05
CA ASP A 23 2.58 -9.97 0.54
C ASP A 23 3.12 -8.55 0.39
N MET A 24 2.95 -7.97 -0.81
CA MET A 24 3.20 -6.55 -1.06
C MET A 24 1.89 -5.76 -1.05
N VAL A 25 1.85 -4.72 -0.22
CA VAL A 25 0.76 -3.73 -0.11
C VAL A 25 1.31 -2.34 -0.44
N LEU A 26 0.60 -1.61 -1.30
CA LEU A 26 0.93 -0.23 -1.66
C LEU A 26 -0.28 0.65 -1.33
N SER A 27 -0.03 1.78 -0.68
CA SER A 27 -1.07 2.74 -0.32
C SER A 27 -0.53 4.17 -0.43
N VAL A 28 -1.44 5.12 -0.61
CA VAL A 28 -1.16 6.55 -0.59
C VAL A 28 -1.88 7.15 0.59
N ALA A 29 -1.18 7.99 1.35
CA ALA A 29 -1.70 8.65 2.53
C ALA A 29 -1.13 10.07 2.63
N ASP A 30 -1.84 10.93 3.37
CA ASP A 30 -1.39 12.29 3.64
C ASP A 30 -0.14 12.29 4.52
N GLU A 31 0.76 13.22 4.25
CA GLU A 31 2.08 13.30 4.89
C GLU A 31 1.99 13.40 6.42
N ASP A 32 1.00 14.11 6.95
CA ASP A 32 0.77 14.26 8.38
C ASP A 32 0.35 12.95 9.08
N LYS A 33 -0.15 11.96 8.33
CA LYS A 33 -0.56 10.64 8.84
C LYS A 33 0.52 9.60 8.76
N ILE A 34 1.57 9.83 7.96
CA ILE A 34 2.59 8.81 7.68
C ILE A 34 3.25 8.28 8.94
N HIS A 35 3.59 9.15 9.90
CA HIS A 35 4.24 8.72 11.13
C HIS A 35 3.35 7.80 11.99
N GLU A 36 2.07 8.15 12.12
CA GLU A 36 1.09 7.34 12.85
C GLU A 36 0.87 5.99 12.16
N ILE A 37 0.73 6.00 10.83
CA ILE A 37 0.54 4.80 10.02
C ILE A 37 1.73 3.84 10.18
N LEU A 38 2.96 4.33 10.01
CA LEU A 38 4.16 3.49 10.14
C LEU A 38 4.32 2.91 11.55
N THR A 39 3.98 3.69 12.58
CA THR A 39 4.00 3.22 13.98
C THR A 39 3.01 2.07 14.17
N LYS A 40 1.78 2.22 13.68
CA LYS A 40 0.78 1.15 13.75
C LYS A 40 1.18 -0.09 12.96
N ILE A 41 1.73 0.08 11.75
CA ILE A 41 2.21 -1.06 10.94
C ILE A 41 3.32 -1.81 11.69
N LYS A 42 4.28 -1.07 12.28
CA LYS A 42 5.36 -1.64 13.08
C LYS A 42 4.83 -2.50 14.22
N GLU A 43 3.82 -2.03 14.95
CA GLU A 43 3.22 -2.75 16.08
C GLU A 43 2.37 -3.96 15.63
N VAL A 44 1.54 -3.79 14.60
CA VAL A 44 0.60 -4.84 14.14
C VAL A 44 1.32 -5.99 13.44
N ILE A 45 2.35 -5.69 12.65
CA ILE A 45 3.14 -6.69 11.91
C ILE A 45 4.37 -7.17 12.70
N ASP A 46 4.68 -6.51 13.82
CA ASP A 46 5.85 -6.83 14.67
C ASP A 46 7.17 -6.74 13.88
N LEU A 47 7.38 -5.59 13.22
CA LEU A 47 8.52 -5.34 12.32
C LEU A 47 9.88 -5.28 13.03
N GLU A 48 9.93 -5.34 14.36
CA GLU A 48 11.19 -5.41 15.13
C GLU A 48 11.76 -6.83 15.20
N ARG A 49 10.95 -7.84 14.86
CA ARG A 49 11.41 -9.23 14.82
C ARG A 49 12.05 -9.58 13.47
N PRO A 50 13.07 -10.44 13.47
CA PRO A 50 13.61 -10.96 12.21
C PRO A 50 12.51 -11.60 11.36
N ASN A 51 12.57 -11.40 10.03
CA ASN A 51 11.73 -12.03 9.02
C ASN A 51 10.24 -11.64 8.98
N THR A 52 9.82 -10.57 9.67
CA THR A 52 8.41 -10.09 9.63
C THR A 52 8.11 -9.10 8.50
N GLY A 53 9.14 -8.57 7.83
CA GLY A 53 9.00 -7.76 6.61
C GLY A 53 9.65 -6.39 6.73
N ILE A 54 9.30 -5.48 5.82
CA ILE A 54 9.73 -4.08 5.83
C ILE A 54 8.56 -3.17 5.47
N ALA A 55 8.53 -1.98 6.06
CA ALA A 55 7.61 -0.91 5.68
C ALA A 55 8.42 0.37 5.42
N PHE A 56 8.12 1.04 4.31
CA PHE A 56 8.81 2.27 3.90
C PHE A 56 7.85 3.18 3.15
N THR A 57 8.26 4.43 2.98
CA THR A 57 7.50 5.47 2.29
C THR A 57 8.33 6.11 1.21
N ILE A 58 7.69 6.48 0.10
CA ILE A 58 8.29 7.23 -0.99
C ILE A 58 7.46 8.51 -1.15
N PRO A 59 8.06 9.72 -1.06
CA PRO A 59 7.32 10.95 -1.25
C PRO A 59 6.84 11.07 -2.70
N LEU A 60 5.58 11.45 -2.89
CA LEU A 60 5.00 11.70 -4.20
C LEU A 60 5.20 13.17 -4.57
N ALA A 61 5.99 13.43 -5.62
CA ALA A 61 6.21 14.80 -6.12
C ALA A 61 4.99 15.40 -6.82
N GLY A 62 4.07 14.57 -7.31
CA GLY A 62 2.85 15.01 -7.97
C GLY A 62 2.12 13.87 -8.67
N ILE A 63 0.85 14.10 -8.98
CA ILE A 63 -0.01 13.17 -9.72
C ILE A 63 -0.46 13.86 -11.00
N SER A 64 -0.20 13.24 -12.15
CA SER A 64 -0.55 13.83 -13.44
C SER A 64 -2.02 13.57 -13.78
N GLY A 65 -2.82 14.63 -13.74
CA GLY A 65 -4.20 14.64 -14.21
C GLY A 65 -5.25 14.48 -13.09
N PRO A 66 -6.40 15.17 -13.21
CA PRO A 66 -7.42 15.21 -12.17
C PRO A 66 -8.08 13.85 -11.93
N LYS A 67 -8.18 13.00 -12.96
CA LYS A 67 -8.76 11.65 -12.85
C LYS A 67 -7.87 10.73 -12.01
N ALA A 68 -6.56 10.75 -12.24
CA ALA A 68 -5.60 9.96 -11.47
C ALA A 68 -5.58 10.40 -10.00
N LEU A 69 -5.62 11.72 -9.75
CA LEU A 69 -5.70 12.27 -8.40
C LEU A 69 -6.96 11.78 -7.67
N ARG A 70 -8.14 11.83 -8.31
CA ARG A 70 -9.40 11.36 -7.71
C ARG A 70 -9.36 9.87 -7.34
N TYR A 71 -8.77 9.02 -8.18
CA TYR A 71 -8.62 7.60 -7.88
C TYR A 71 -7.73 7.36 -6.66
N VAL A 72 -6.56 8.02 -6.63
CA VAL A 72 -5.59 7.85 -5.55
C VAL A 72 -6.12 8.36 -4.22
N CYS A 73 -6.82 9.50 -4.24
CA CYS A 73 -7.42 10.09 -3.04
C CYS A 73 -8.73 9.41 -2.62
N GLY A 74 -9.19 8.36 -3.32
CA GLY A 74 -10.42 7.66 -2.98
C GLY A 74 -11.68 8.53 -3.08
N TYR A 75 -11.67 9.59 -3.90
CA TYR A 75 -12.88 10.35 -4.19
C TYR A 75 -13.80 9.44 -5.02
N GLU A 76 -14.82 8.88 -4.38
CA GLU A 76 -15.91 8.25 -5.10
C GLU A 76 -16.47 9.23 -6.13
N GLU A 77 -16.73 8.75 -7.34
CA GLU A 77 -17.66 9.43 -8.22
C GLU A 77 -19.02 9.39 -7.52
N ARG A 78 -19.32 10.39 -6.70
CA ARG A 78 -20.71 10.78 -6.47
C ARG A 78 -21.25 10.98 -7.88
N SER A 79 -22.07 10.04 -8.33
CA SER A 79 -22.65 10.09 -9.66
C SER A 79 -23.53 11.33 -9.66
N ASP A 80 -23.01 12.45 -10.16
CA ASP A 80 -23.78 13.65 -10.48
C ASP A 80 -24.65 13.35 -11.72
N ARG A 81 -25.53 12.36 -11.58
CA ARG A 81 -26.54 11.96 -12.56
C ARG A 81 -27.96 12.22 -12.07
N ASP A 82 -28.13 13.11 -11.11
CA ASP A 82 -29.41 13.81 -10.94
C ASP A 82 -29.40 15.06 -11.82
N GLU A 83 -29.52 14.88 -13.14
CA GLU A 83 -30.06 15.94 -13.99
C GLU A 83 -31.53 16.16 -13.59
N PRO A 84 -31.97 17.41 -13.31
CA PRO A 84 -33.39 17.68 -13.12
C PRO A 84 -34.08 17.55 -14.48
N ARG A 85 -34.82 16.46 -14.68
CA ARG A 85 -35.77 16.38 -15.79
C ARG A 85 -37.01 17.19 -15.43
N GLU A 86 -37.01 18.44 -15.89
CA GLU A 86 -38.20 19.28 -15.91
C GLU A 86 -39.24 18.73 -16.91
N ARG A 87 -40.52 18.99 -16.59
CA ARG A 87 -41.72 19.02 -17.46
C ARG A 87 -42.53 17.72 -17.66
N VAL A 88 -43.66 17.66 -16.93
CA VAL A 88 -44.98 17.27 -17.46
C VAL A 88 -45.85 18.51 -17.56
#